data_AF-A0A849MKR6-F1
#
_entry.id   AF-A0A849MKR6-F1
#
_cell.length_a   1.000
_cell.length_b   1.000
_cell.length_c   1.000
_cell.angle_alpha   90.00
_cell.angle_beta   90.00
_cell.angle_gamma   90.00
#
_symmetry.space_group_name_H-M   'P 1'
#
loop_
_entity.id
_entity.type
_entity.pdbx_description
1 polymer ?
#
loop_
_entity_poly.entity_id
_entity_poly.type
_entity_poly.pdbx_seq_one_letter_code
_entity_poly.pdbx_strand_id
1 'polypeptide(L)'
;MLMRVAFLFLISLITVACAVNKKPVAQVEQKEKDILYVLPDGSMMFKGRLVNKKDVVIYDAAQRGERAGIKIMMPLHPDAYRDNIIVERKEIDVAVERK
;
A
#
# COMPACT_ATOMS: atom_id res chain seq x y z
N MET A 1 1.11 -14.76 67.76
CA MET A 1 1.95 -15.33 66.68
C MET A 1 1.24 -15.47 65.31
N LEU A 2 -0.07 -15.21 65.21
CA LEU A 2 -0.84 -15.33 63.95
C LEU A 2 -0.76 -14.09 63.03
N MET A 3 -0.54 -12.89 63.60
CA MET A 3 -0.61 -11.61 62.88
C MET A 3 0.62 -11.31 61.99
N ARG A 4 1.76 -11.97 62.24
CA ARG A 4 3.00 -11.80 61.45
C ARG A 4 3.03 -12.64 60.17
N VAL A 5 2.22 -13.70 60.11
CA VAL A 5 2.16 -14.60 58.93
C VAL A 5 1.28 -14.00 57.84
N ALA A 6 0.20 -13.30 58.22
CA ALA A 6 -0.71 -12.64 57.27
C ALA A 6 -0.01 -11.51 56.48
N PHE A 7 0.94 -10.81 57.09
CA PHE A 7 1.65 -9.71 56.43
C PHE A 7 2.62 -10.21 55.35
N LEU A 8 3.18 -11.41 55.51
CA LEU A 8 4.08 -12.02 54.52
C LEU A 8 3.34 -12.55 53.29
N PHE A 9 2.08 -12.98 53.43
CA PHE A 9 1.25 -13.40 52.30
C PHE A 9 0.78 -12.22 51.43
N LEU A 10 0.63 -11.02 52.00
CA LEU A 10 0.19 -9.84 51.25
C LEU A 10 1.27 -9.32 50.27
N ILE A 11 2.56 -9.54 50.59
CA ILE A 11 3.69 -9.07 49.79
C ILE A 11 3.98 -10.01 48.60
N SER A 12 3.53 -11.28 48.69
CA SER A 12 3.74 -12.28 47.65
C SER A 12 2.85 -12.11 46.40
N LEU A 13 1.82 -11.25 46.43
CA LEU A 13 0.92 -11.06 45.28
C LEU A 13 1.40 -10.02 44.25
N ILE A 14 2.54 -9.36 44.49
CA ILE A 14 2.98 -8.23 43.65
C ILE A 14 3.85 -8.68 42.46
N THR A 15 4.25 -9.96 42.36
CA THR A 15 5.24 -10.39 41.36
C THR A 15 4.69 -11.30 40.27
N VAL A 16 3.74 -10.85 39.45
CA VAL A 16 3.68 -11.27 38.02
C VAL A 16 3.02 -10.17 37.17
N ALA A 17 3.76 -9.10 36.88
CA ALA A 17 3.49 -8.29 35.70
C ALA A 17 4.61 -8.54 34.70
N CYS A 18 4.46 -9.59 33.88
CA CYS A 18 5.23 -9.70 32.65
C CYS A 18 4.77 -8.59 31.71
N ALA A 19 5.35 -7.40 31.84
CA ALA A 19 5.26 -6.37 30.83
C ALA A 19 6.01 -6.86 29.59
N VAL A 20 5.32 -7.63 28.74
CA VAL A 20 5.77 -7.90 27.38
C VAL A 20 5.74 -6.56 26.67
N ASN A 21 6.88 -5.86 26.69
CA ASN A 21 7.16 -4.76 25.79
C ASN A 21 7.22 -5.35 24.37
N LYS A 22 6.04 -5.56 23.77
CA LYS A 22 5.92 -5.63 22.32
C LYS A 22 6.29 -4.22 21.88
N LYS A 23 7.56 -4.03 21.48
CA LYS A 23 7.92 -2.89 20.64
C LYS A 23 6.82 -2.81 19.56
N PRO A 24 6.20 -1.66 19.31
CA PRO A 24 5.35 -1.56 18.14
C PRO A 24 6.26 -1.91 16.98
N VAL A 25 6.08 -3.12 16.42
CA VAL A 25 6.55 -3.44 15.08
C VAL A 25 6.00 -2.29 14.28
N ALA A 26 6.91 -1.44 13.77
CA ALA A 26 6.53 -0.33 12.93
C ALA A 26 5.49 -0.88 11.98
N GLN A 27 4.24 -0.44 12.13
CA GLN A 27 3.20 -0.82 11.21
C GLN A 27 3.77 -0.37 9.87
N VAL A 28 4.18 -1.34 9.05
CA VAL A 28 4.53 -1.06 7.67
C VAL A 28 3.22 -0.55 7.13
N GLU A 29 3.05 0.78 7.12
CA GLU A 29 1.97 1.45 6.43
C GLU A 29 1.90 0.75 5.09
N GLN A 30 0.82 0.01 4.89
CA GLN A 30 0.63 -0.83 3.74
C GLN A 30 0.39 0.16 2.60
N LYS A 31 1.51 0.69 2.06
CA LYS A 31 1.52 1.78 1.10
C LYS A 31 0.60 1.35 -0.02
N GLU A 32 -0.52 2.06 -0.12
CA GLU A 32 -1.56 1.76 -1.10
C GLU A 32 -0.87 1.65 -2.46
N LYS A 33 -1.09 0.51 -3.13
CA LYS A 33 -0.41 0.24 -4.39
C LYS A 33 -0.86 1.30 -5.38
N ASP A 34 0.09 1.94 -6.06
CA ASP A 34 -0.26 2.90 -7.08
C ASP A 34 -0.81 2.17 -8.30
N ILE A 35 -1.99 2.61 -8.75
CA ILE A 35 -2.68 2.05 -9.91
C ILE A 35 -2.85 3.14 -10.96
N LEU A 36 -2.48 2.81 -12.19
CA LEU A 36 -2.80 3.54 -13.40
C LEU A 36 -3.97 2.83 -14.09
N TYR A 37 -5.09 3.53 -14.20
CA TYR A 37 -6.23 3.04 -14.97
C TYR A 37 -6.11 3.46 -16.42
N VAL A 38 -6.20 2.50 -17.33
CA VAL A 38 -6.38 2.76 -18.76
C VAL A 38 -7.87 2.62 -19.06
N LEU A 39 -8.50 3.73 -19.41
CA LEU A 39 -9.91 3.79 -19.74
C LEU A 39 -10.16 3.32 -21.18
N PRO A 40 -11.41 2.98 -21.54
CA PRO A 40 -11.70 2.43 -22.86
C PRO A 40 -11.47 3.37 -24.04
N ASP A 41 -11.61 4.67 -23.84
CA ASP A 41 -11.25 5.72 -24.81
C ASP A 41 -9.71 5.87 -24.96
N GLY A 42 -8.96 5.04 -24.25
CA GLY A 42 -7.52 5.05 -24.16
C GLY A 42 -6.97 6.15 -23.27
N SER A 43 -7.81 6.96 -22.62
CA SER A 43 -7.31 7.94 -21.64
C SER A 43 -6.75 7.23 -20.40
N MET A 44 -5.85 7.90 -19.69
CA MET A 44 -5.11 7.30 -18.58
C MET A 44 -5.34 8.11 -17.31
N MET A 45 -5.70 7.43 -16.22
CA MET A 45 -5.97 8.04 -14.93
C MET A 45 -5.01 7.52 -13.85
N PHE A 46 -4.31 8.45 -13.20
CA PHE A 46 -3.44 8.16 -12.07
C PHE A 46 -3.85 8.98 -10.86
N LYS A 47 -4.10 8.33 -9.71
CA LYS A 47 -4.55 9.00 -8.47
C LYS A 47 -5.73 9.96 -8.69
N GLY A 48 -6.71 9.54 -9.50
CA GLY A 48 -7.91 10.33 -9.81
C GLY A 48 -7.71 11.48 -10.79
N ARG A 49 -6.53 11.63 -11.41
CA ARG A 49 -6.24 12.69 -12.40
C ARG A 49 -5.92 12.08 -13.75
N LEU A 50 -6.36 12.75 -14.82
CA LEU A 50 -5.92 12.41 -16.17
C LEU A 50 -4.43 12.73 -16.33
N VAL A 51 -3.69 11.76 -16.87
CA VAL A 51 -2.27 11.90 -17.19
C VAL A 51 -2.08 11.84 -18.70
N ASN A 52 -1.11 12.59 -19.20
CA ASN A 52 -0.81 12.58 -20.62
C ASN A 52 -0.07 11.29 -20.99
N LYS A 53 -0.49 10.64 -22.07
CA LYS A 53 0.14 9.41 -22.58
C LYS A 53 1.64 9.55 -22.79
N LYS A 54 2.12 10.72 -23.20
CA LYS A 54 3.56 10.98 -23.44
C LYS A 54 4.41 10.89 -22.16
N ASP A 55 3.77 11.06 -21.01
CA ASP A 55 4.41 11.07 -19.70
C ASP A 55 4.32 9.69 -19.02
N VAL A 56 3.80 8.68 -19.73
CA VAL A 56 3.57 7.32 -19.23
C VAL A 56 4.30 6.32 -20.12
N VAL A 57 5.03 5.40 -19.51
CA VAL A 57 5.64 4.24 -20.17
C VAL A 57 5.05 2.99 -19.56
N ILE A 58 4.31 2.20 -20.35
CA ILE A 58 3.78 0.90 -19.93
C ILE A 58 4.76 -0.20 -20.40
N TYR A 59 5.10 -1.12 -19.51
CA TYR A 59 5.99 -2.24 -19.77
C TYR A 59 5.44 -3.52 -19.16
N ASP A 60 5.72 -4.65 -19.80
CA ASP A 60 5.34 -5.98 -19.28
C ASP A 60 6.32 -6.38 -18.17
N ALA A 61 5.80 -6.71 -16.98
CA ALA A 61 6.59 -7.23 -15.86
C ALA A 61 6.47 -8.76 -15.72
N ALA A 62 6.26 -9.45 -16.83
CA ALA A 62 6.15 -10.90 -16.96
C ALA A 62 5.12 -11.48 -15.98
N GLN A 63 5.57 -12.07 -14.87
CA GLN A 63 4.69 -12.71 -13.88
C GLN A 63 3.82 -11.74 -13.08
N ARG A 64 4.12 -10.42 -13.12
CA ARG A 64 3.42 -9.40 -12.31
C ARG A 64 2.41 -8.56 -13.09
N GLY A 65 2.11 -8.95 -14.33
CA GLY A 65 1.25 -8.22 -15.26
C GLY A 65 1.90 -6.95 -15.77
N GLU A 66 1.08 -6.06 -16.35
CA GLU A 66 1.53 -4.78 -16.87
C GLU A 66 1.88 -3.80 -15.74
N ARG A 67 2.99 -3.09 -15.95
CA ARG A 67 3.47 -2.03 -15.06
C ARG A 67 3.66 -0.73 -15.81
N ALA A 68 3.70 0.37 -15.08
CA ALA A 68 3.94 1.68 -15.65
C ALA A 68 4.99 2.48 -14.88
N GLY A 69 5.76 3.25 -15.64
CA GLY A 69 6.54 4.39 -15.18
C GLY A 69 5.81 5.68 -15.55
N ILE A 70 5.59 6.58 -14.59
CA ILE A 70 4.95 7.87 -14.83
C ILE A 70 5.93 8.99 -14.49
N LYS A 71 6.11 9.92 -15.43
CA LYS A 71 6.90 11.13 -15.25
C LYS A 71 6.25 12.03 -14.21
N ILE A 72 7.00 12.39 -13.19
CA ILE A 72 6.63 13.34 -12.14
C ILE A 72 7.41 14.63 -12.37
N MET A 73 6.67 15.71 -12.61
CA MET A 73 7.24 17.04 -12.65
C MET A 73 7.48 17.52 -11.22
N MET A 74 8.74 17.78 -10.89
CA MET A 74 9.16 18.31 -9.60
C MET A 74 9.69 19.72 -9.82
N PRO A 75 9.05 20.77 -9.27
CA PRO A 75 9.58 22.11 -9.37
C PRO A 75 11.01 22.16 -8.82
N LEU A 76 11.92 22.81 -9.55
CA LEU A 76 13.34 22.99 -9.19
C LEU A 76 14.21 21.72 -9.17
N HIS A 77 13.70 20.60 -9.67
CA HIS A 77 14.47 19.36 -9.84
C HIS A 77 14.32 18.82 -11.26
N PRO A 78 15.29 18.03 -11.75
CA PRO A 78 15.11 17.27 -12.98
C PRO A 78 13.86 16.39 -12.89
N ASP A 79 13.22 16.17 -14.04
CA ASP A 79 12.08 15.29 -14.12
C ASP A 79 12.45 13.88 -13.61
N ALA A 80 11.59 13.34 -12.74
CA ALA A 80 11.75 12.00 -12.19
C ALA A 80 10.68 11.08 -12.75
N TYR A 81 10.95 9.77 -12.79
CA TYR A 81 9.95 8.77 -13.10
C TYR A 81 9.61 7.98 -11.84
N ARG A 82 8.30 7.75 -11.65
CA ARG A 82 7.80 6.83 -10.64
C ARG A 82 7.42 5.52 -11.31
N ASP A 83 8.19 4.48 -11.01
CA ASP A 83 8.05 3.16 -11.60
C ASP A 83 7.22 2.20 -10.75
N ASN A 84 7.02 0.99 -11.29
CA ASN A 84 6.36 -0.15 -10.66
C ASN A 84 4.88 0.10 -10.29
N ILE A 85 4.24 1.04 -10.99
CA ILE A 85 2.80 1.32 -10.88
C ILE A 85 2.04 0.18 -11.57
N ILE A 86 0.97 -0.32 -10.96
CA ILE A 86 0.14 -1.38 -11.55
C ILE A 86 -0.73 -0.77 -12.65
N VAL A 87 -0.85 -1.44 -13.79
CA VAL A 87 -1.78 -1.03 -14.84
C VAL A 87 -3.05 -1.86 -14.76
N GLU A 88 -4.19 -1.19 -14.74
CA GLU A 88 -5.52 -1.81 -14.82
C GLU A 88 -6.28 -1.27 -16.02
N ARG A 89 -6.69 -2.15 -16.94
CA ARG A 89 -7.47 -1.80 -18.12
C ARG A 89 -8.94 -1.97 -17.81
N LYS A 90 -9.72 -0.90 -17.93
CA LYS A 90 -11.18 -1.00 -17.87
C LYS A 90 -11.67 -1.43 -19.24
N GLU A 91 -12.18 -2.66 -19.33
CA GLU A 91 -12.79 -3.18 -20.56
C GLU A 91 -14.18 -2.56 -20.73
N ILE A 92 -14.58 -2.31 -21.99
CA ILE A 92 -16.01 -2.16 -22.31
C ILE A 92 -16.52 -3.58 -22.50
N ASP A 93 -17.52 -3.98 -21.73
CA ASP A 93 -18.32 -5.18 -22.01
C ASP A 93 -19.07 -4.96 -23.33
N VAL A 94 -18.38 -5.14 -24.46
CA VAL A 94 -19.05 -5.18 -25.76
C VAL A 94 -19.75 -6.53 -25.82
N ALA A 95 -21.04 -6.55 -25.47
CA ALA A 95 -21.89 -7.69 -25.69
C ALA A 95 -21.88 -8.03 -27.19
N VAL A 96 -21.09 -9.03 -27.57
CA VAL A 96 -21.05 -9.55 -28.93
C VAL A 96 -22.33 -10.35 -29.12
N GLU A 97 -23.38 -9.73 -29.65
CA GLU A 97 -24.52 -10.46 -30.19
C GLU A 97 -24.03 -11.32 -31.36
N ARG A 98 -23.89 -12.63 -31.10
CA ARG A 98 -23.70 -13.62 -32.15
C ARG A 98 -25.06 -13.84 -32.83
N LYS A 99 -25.18 -13.38 -34.08
CA LYS A 99 -26.24 -13.79 -35.00
C LYS A 99 -26.05 -15.22 -35.47
#